data_AF-A0A442MVZ1-F1
#
_entry.id   AF-A0A442MVZ1-F1
#
_cell.length_a   1.000
_cell.length_b   1.000
_cell.length_c   1.000
_cell.angle_alpha   90.00
_cell.angle_beta   90.00
_cell.angle_gamma   90.00
#
_symmetry.space_group_name_H-M   'P 1'
#
loop_
_entity.id
_entity.type
_entity.pdbx_description
1 polymer ?
#
loop_
_entity_poly.entity_id
_entity_poly.type
_entity_poly.pdbx_seq_one_letter_code
_entity_poly.pdbx_strand_id
1 'polypeptide(L)'
;MTRLSVSEELESAADRIADMSRADLQIILRRAALMLRNVAGVPLEPATEDALNSIAAEMKIGRSDLIQIVLREWLETNAYLPVPTMEEESETDGIA
;
A
#
# COMPACT_ATOMS: atom_id res chain seq x y z
N MET A 1 -9.51 10.37 12.49
CA MET A 1 -9.43 10.87 11.10
C MET A 1 -9.32 9.65 10.20
N THR A 2 -10.32 9.41 9.36
CA THR A 2 -10.35 8.27 8.42
C THR A 2 -9.96 8.75 7.02
N ARG A 3 -9.62 7.83 6.11
CA ARG A 3 -9.34 8.17 4.70
C ARG A 3 -10.48 8.97 4.07
N LEU A 4 -11.72 8.53 4.32
CA LEU A 4 -12.93 9.19 3.87
C LEU A 4 -13.01 10.65 4.37
N SER A 5 -12.75 10.89 5.66
CA SER A 5 -12.81 12.26 6.23
C SER A 5 -11.78 13.23 5.63
N VAL A 6 -10.63 12.74 5.16
CA VAL A 6 -9.62 13.60 4.51
C VAL A 6 -9.92 13.82 3.04
N SER A 7 -10.51 12.83 2.36
CA SER A 7 -11.03 13.03 1.00
C SER A 7 -12.11 14.11 0.98
N GLU A 8 -13.08 14.05 1.90
CA GLU A 8 -14.14 15.06 2.04
C GLU A 8 -13.57 16.46 2.38
N GLU A 9 -12.57 16.52 3.27
CA GLU A 9 -11.90 17.79 3.62
C GLU A 9 -11.15 18.39 2.43
N LEU A 10 -10.50 17.56 1.59
CA LEU A 10 -9.81 18.01 0.38
C LEU A 10 -10.78 18.49 -0.70
N GLU A 11 -11.89 17.78 -0.90
CA GLU A 11 -12.93 18.14 -1.87
C GLU A 11 -13.60 19.47 -1.50
N SER A 12 -13.99 19.62 -0.23
CA SER A 12 -14.53 20.88 0.28
C SER A 12 -13.52 22.04 0.20
N ALA A 13 -12.24 21.77 0.42
CA ALA A 13 -11.18 22.76 0.26
C ALA A 13 -10.96 23.16 -1.21
N ALA A 14 -11.13 22.22 -2.15
CA ALA A 14 -11.03 22.50 -3.58
C ALA A 14 -12.19 23.39 -4.05
N ASP A 15 -13.41 23.11 -3.61
CA ASP A 15 -14.62 23.90 -3.94
C ASP A 15 -14.51 25.36 -3.47
N ARG A 16 -13.74 25.60 -2.40
CA ARG A 16 -13.62 26.90 -1.73
C ARG A 16 -12.21 27.49 -1.80
N ILE A 17 -11.39 27.03 -2.77
CA ILE A 17 -9.97 27.34 -2.80
C ILE A 17 -9.65 28.84 -2.92
N ALA A 18 -10.54 29.61 -3.58
CA ALA A 18 -10.42 31.05 -3.72
C ALA A 18 -10.64 31.81 -2.40
N ASP A 19 -11.45 31.25 -1.49
CA ASP A 19 -11.82 31.87 -0.20
C ASP A 19 -10.93 31.38 0.96
N MET A 20 -10.05 30.40 0.70
CA MET A 20 -9.21 29.78 1.70
C MET A 20 -7.89 30.53 1.90
N SER A 21 -7.46 30.67 3.15
CA SER A 21 -6.14 31.21 3.42
C SER A 21 -5.06 30.24 2.95
N ARG A 22 -3.92 30.79 2.50
CA ARG A 22 -2.75 29.99 2.15
C ARG A 22 -2.28 29.10 3.30
N ALA A 23 -2.42 29.55 4.54
CA ALA A 23 -2.01 28.80 5.73
C ALA A 23 -2.91 27.56 5.92
N ASP A 24 -4.22 27.72 5.79
CA ASP A 24 -5.19 26.61 5.92
C ASP A 24 -4.97 25.57 4.82
N LEU A 25 -4.73 26.03 3.58
CA LEU A 25 -4.42 25.13 2.47
C LEU A 25 -3.14 24.31 2.73
N GLN A 26 -2.09 24.95 3.26
CA GLN A 26 -0.87 24.24 3.62
C GLN A 26 -1.09 23.17 4.69
N ILE A 27 -1.94 23.43 5.68
CA ILE A 27 -2.24 22.48 6.74
C ILE A 27 -3.01 21.28 6.19
N ILE A 28 -4.02 21.50 5.34
CA ILE A 28 -4.79 20.42 4.71
C ILE A 28 -3.87 19.56 3.81
N LEU A 29 -3.07 20.18 2.95
CA LEU A 29 -2.18 19.46 2.04
C LEU A 29 -1.10 18.66 2.77
N ARG A 30 -0.54 19.17 3.88
CA ARG A 30 0.41 18.41 4.71
C ARG A 30 -0.25 17.19 5.36
N ARG A 31 -1.47 17.35 5.88
CA ARG A 31 -2.23 16.23 6.46
C ARG A 31 -2.55 15.16 5.41
N ALA A 32 -3.00 15.59 4.23
CA ALA A 32 -3.22 14.70 3.09
C ALA A 32 -1.94 13.97 2.66
N ALA A 33 -0.82 14.68 2.50
CA ALA A 33 0.46 14.08 2.13
C ALA A 33 0.95 13.06 3.16
N LEU A 34 0.81 13.34 4.46
CA LEU A 34 1.15 12.39 5.53
C LEU A 34 0.28 11.13 5.47
N MET A 35 -1.01 11.27 5.19
CA MET A 35 -1.90 10.12 5.03
C MET A 35 -1.56 9.30 3.78
N LEU A 36 -1.31 9.95 2.65
CA LEU A 36 -0.93 9.30 1.39
C LEU A 36 0.45 8.63 1.47
N ARG A 37 1.40 9.18 2.23
CA ARG A 37 2.71 8.54 2.47
C ARG A 37 2.56 7.17 3.14
N ASN A 38 1.53 7.00 3.96
CA ASN A 38 1.21 5.73 4.63
C ASN A 38 0.24 4.86 3.82
N VAL A 39 -0.10 5.25 2.58
CA VAL A 39 -0.95 4.48 1.65
C VAL A 39 -0.12 3.59 0.73
N ALA A 40 1.22 3.66 0.77
CA ALA A 40 2.07 2.73 0.03
C ALA A 40 1.77 1.29 0.50
N GLY A 41 0.92 0.61 -0.28
CA GLY A 41 0.77 -0.83 -0.21
C GLY A 41 2.08 -1.50 -0.62
N VAL A 42 2.15 -2.81 -0.44
CA VAL A 42 3.24 -3.59 -1.02
C VAL A 42 3.14 -3.43 -2.54
N PRO A 43 4.18 -2.90 -3.23
CA PRO A 43 4.16 -2.82 -4.68
C PRO A 43 4.10 -4.25 -5.23
N LEU A 44 3.13 -4.50 -6.10
CA LEU A 44 2.96 -5.79 -6.77
C LEU A 44 3.27 -5.61 -8.25
N GLU A 45 3.74 -6.68 -8.87
CA GLU A 45 3.90 -6.68 -10.32
C GLU A 45 2.53 -6.50 -11.00
N PRO A 46 2.44 -5.79 -12.15
CA PRO A 46 1.16 -5.52 -12.81
C PRO A 46 0.32 -6.78 -13.06
N ALA A 47 0.97 -7.88 -13.47
CA ALA A 47 0.30 -9.16 -13.71
C ALA A 47 -0.33 -9.72 -12.42
N THR A 48 0.33 -9.55 -11.27
CA THR A 48 -0.20 -9.96 -9.97
C THR A 48 -1.36 -9.06 -9.53
N GLU A 49 -1.28 -7.75 -9.77
CA GLU A 49 -2.39 -6.84 -9.49
C GLU A 49 -3.64 -7.20 -10.29
N ASP A 50 -3.49 -7.47 -11.60
CA ASP A 50 -4.59 -7.85 -12.48
C ASP A 50 -5.23 -9.18 -12.08
N ALA A 51 -4.41 -10.17 -11.70
CA ALA A 51 -4.89 -11.44 -11.19
C ALA A 51 -5.70 -11.25 -9.89
N LEU A 52 -5.17 -10.48 -8.93
CA LEU A 52 -5.87 -10.18 -7.68
C LEU A 52 -7.18 -9.41 -7.91
N ASN A 53 -7.19 -8.43 -8.82
CA ASN A 53 -8.41 -7.70 -9.18
C ASN A 53 -9.46 -8.65 -9.79
N SER A 54 -9.05 -9.54 -10.69
CA SER A 54 -9.95 -10.48 -11.37
C SER A 54 -10.56 -11.48 -10.39
N ILE A 55 -9.75 -12.07 -9.51
CA ILE A 55 -10.21 -13.02 -8.49
C ILE A 55 -11.12 -12.33 -7.48
N ALA A 56 -10.77 -11.12 -7.02
CA ALA A 56 -11.60 -10.37 -6.09
C ALA A 56 -12.98 -10.06 -6.69
N ALA A 57 -13.03 -9.72 -7.98
CA ALA A 57 -14.29 -9.51 -8.71
C ALA A 57 -15.12 -10.81 -8.81
N GLU A 58 -14.49 -11.94 -9.13
CA GLU A 58 -15.15 -13.25 -9.18
C GLU A 58 -15.73 -13.67 -7.82
N MET A 59 -14.96 -13.46 -6.76
CA MET A 59 -15.36 -13.74 -5.38
C MET A 59 -16.33 -12.72 -4.79
N LYS A 60 -16.54 -11.58 -5.47
CA LYS A 60 -17.37 -10.45 -5.01
C LYS A 60 -16.93 -9.88 -3.65
N ILE A 61 -15.63 -9.80 -3.42
CA ILE A 61 -15.03 -9.22 -2.21
C ILE A 61 -14.08 -8.09 -2.55
N GLY A 62 -13.69 -7.29 -1.56
CA GLY A 62 -12.68 -6.25 -1.75
C GLY A 62 -11.31 -6.87 -2.02
N ARG A 63 -10.51 -6.25 -2.89
CA ARG A 63 -9.11 -6.65 -3.13
C ARG A 63 -8.28 -6.72 -1.84
N SER A 64 -8.50 -5.77 -0.93
CA SER A 64 -7.84 -5.77 0.38
C SER A 64 -8.23 -7.00 1.22
N ASP A 65 -9.49 -7.45 1.14
CA ASP A 65 -9.97 -8.62 1.88
C ASP A 65 -9.36 -9.89 1.29
N LEU A 66 -9.32 -9.99 -0.04
CA LEU A 66 -8.65 -11.08 -0.74
C LEU A 66 -7.17 -11.18 -0.34
N ILE A 67 -6.44 -10.06 -0.34
CA ILE A 67 -5.02 -10.04 0.07
C ILE A 67 -4.86 -10.53 1.51
N GLN A 68 -5.74 -10.13 2.43
CA GLN A 68 -5.68 -10.60 3.82
C GLN A 68 -5.96 -12.10 3.95
N ILE A 69 -6.91 -12.63 3.17
CA ILE A 69 -7.22 -14.08 3.13
C ILE A 69 -5.99 -14.84 2.63
N VAL A 70 -5.47 -14.47 1.46
CA VAL A 70 -4.31 -15.14 0.84
C VAL A 70 -3.08 -15.10 1.75
N LEU A 71 -2.78 -13.96 2.36
CA LEU A 71 -1.63 -13.84 3.27
C LEU A 71 -1.80 -14.70 4.52
N ARG A 72 -3.00 -14.76 5.10
CA ARG A 72 -3.29 -15.62 6.26
C ARG A 72 -3.09 -17.08 5.90
N GLU A 73 -3.71 -17.55 4.83
CA GLU A 73 -3.62 -18.95 4.39
C GLU A 73 -2.18 -19.33 4.05
N TRP A 74 -1.45 -18.43 3.38
CA TRP A 74 -0.05 -18.64 3.08
C TRP A 74 0.78 -18.77 4.37
N LEU A 75 0.59 -17.88 5.34
CA LEU A 75 1.31 -17.95 6.62
C LEU A 75 0.96 -19.20 7.41
N GLU A 76 -0.31 -19.59 7.50
CA GLU A 76 -0.73 -20.80 8.21
C GLU A 76 -0.12 -22.07 7.60
N THR A 77 0.01 -22.11 6.27
CA THR A 77 0.58 -23.24 5.53
C THR A 77 2.11 -23.24 5.53
N ASN A 78 2.73 -22.06 5.48
CA ASN A 78 4.16 -21.90 5.18
C ASN A 78 4.99 -21.33 6.35
N ALA A 79 4.40 -21.00 7.51
CA ALA A 79 5.14 -20.45 8.67
C ALA A 79 6.22 -21.39 9.24
N TYR A 80 6.22 -22.66 8.86
CA TYR A 80 7.23 -23.64 9.24
C TYR A 80 8.37 -23.77 8.24
N LEU A 81 8.31 -23.08 7.09
CA LEU A 81 9.41 -23.10 6.14
C LEU A 81 10.59 -22.32 6.72
N PRO A 82 11.80 -22.93 6.77
CA PRO A 82 12.98 -22.20 7.17
C PRO A 82 13.14 -21.00 6.24
N VAL A 83 13.33 -19.81 6.82
CA VAL A 83 13.73 -18.62 6.06
C VAL A 83 14.99 -19.02 5.30
N PRO A 84 15.01 -18.94 3.95
CA PRO A 84 16.23 -19.17 3.21
C PRO A 84 17.27 -18.22 3.81
N THR A 85 18.25 -18.78 4.51
CA THR A 85 19.47 -18.05 4.81
C THR A 85 20.00 -17.68 3.45
N MET A 86 19.90 -16.39 3.11
CA MET A 86 20.59 -15.85 1.95
C MET A 86 22.05 -16.21 2.19
N GLU A 87 22.53 -17.29 1.58
CA GLU A 87 23.95 -17.59 1.55
C GLU A 87 24.55 -16.39 0.83
N GLU A 88 25.14 -15.49 1.62
CA GLU A 88 26.01 -14.43 1.14
C GLU A 88 26.96 -15.11 0.16
N GLU A 89 26.93 -14.66 -1.08
CA GLU A 89 27.79 -15.08 -2.18
C GLU A 89 29.25 -14.82 -1.77
N SER A 90 29.82 -15.76 -1.01
CA SER A 90 31.18 -15.71 -0.51
C SER A 90 32.03 -16.63 -1.37
N GLU A 91 32.46 -16.12 -2.51
CA GLU A 91 33.77 -16.49 -3.05
C GLU A 91 34.39 -15.27 -3.74
N THR A 92 35.14 -14.50 -2.95
CA THR A 92 36.11 -13.54 -3.49
C THR A 92 37.31 -14.33 -3.99
N ASP A 93 37.32 -14.70 -5.27
CA ASP A 93 38.51 -15.28 -5.89
C ASP A 93 39.51 -14.15 -6.21
N GLY A 94 40.31 -13.81 -5.21
CA GLY A 94 41.47 -12.93 -5.36
C GLY A 94 42.63 -13.72 -5.97
N ILE A 95 42.83 -13.62 -7.28
CA ILE A 95 44.06 -14.11 -7.91
C ILE A 95 45.14 -13.01 -7.77
N ALA A 96 46.17 -13.34 -7.00
CA ALA A 96 47.42 -12.60 -6.83
C ALA A 96 48.44 -12.93 -7.94
#